data_AF-A0A812UWF7-F1
#
_entry.id   AF-A0A812UWF7-F1
#
_cell.length_a   1.000
_cell.length_b   1.000
_cell.length_c   1.000
_cell.angle_alpha   90.00
_cell.angle_beta   90.00
_cell.angle_gamma   90.00
#
_symmetry.space_group_name_H-M   'P 1'
#
loop_
_entity.id
_entity.type
_entity.pdbx_description
1 polymer ?
#
loop_
_entity_poly.entity_id
_entity_poly.type
_entity_poly.pdbx_seq_one_letter_code
_entity_poly.pdbx_strand_id
1 'polypeptide(L)'
;MFKDLGDIEGVSDSLRVVVDAMRLAAAKKEEKPDEALRLASEELVWFREQNQKRGQASMLLAMARVNTSGKRGIKDRDQGVRQAKEALKIYRELSDKPMEGAVLLVLGELYVYVKSFQEAIGAANKALAIFEDAEDSRSE
;
A
#
# COMPACT_ATOMS: atom_id res chain seq x y z
N MET A 1 19.30 -13.36 -0.25
CA MET A 1 19.05 -13.29 -1.71
C MET A 1 18.50 -11.92 -2.16
N PHE A 2 17.43 -11.35 -1.57
CA PHE A 2 17.05 -9.94 -1.87
C PHE A 2 17.70 -8.90 -0.92
N LYS A 3 18.00 -9.27 0.32
CA LYS A 3 18.56 -8.39 1.36
C LYS A 3 20.04 -8.00 1.16
N ASP A 4 20.70 -8.60 0.16
CA ASP A 4 22.14 -8.46 -0.09
C ASP A 4 22.44 -7.53 -1.29
N LEU A 5 21.42 -7.02 -1.98
CA LEU A 5 21.57 -6.37 -3.30
C LEU A 5 21.80 -4.85 -3.27
N GLY A 6 21.75 -4.19 -2.11
CA GLY A 6 21.96 -2.74 -1.99
C GLY A 6 20.86 -1.85 -2.61
N ASP A 7 20.07 -2.37 -3.55
CA ASP A 7 18.89 -1.71 -4.12
C ASP A 7 17.62 -2.00 -3.31
N ILE A 8 17.41 -1.19 -2.28
CA ILE A 8 16.24 -1.30 -1.40
C ILE A 8 14.94 -0.95 -2.13
N GLU A 9 14.98 -0.06 -3.13
CA GLU A 9 13.79 0.34 -3.87
C GLU A 9 13.25 -0.83 -4.68
N GLY A 10 14.09 -1.44 -5.53
CA GLY A 10 13.71 -2.59 -6.34
C GLY A 10 13.27 -3.79 -5.50
N VAL A 11 13.90 -4.03 -4.35
CA VAL A 11 13.49 -5.06 -3.39
C VAL A 11 12.09 -4.78 -2.84
N SER A 12 11.83 -3.55 -2.39
CA SER A 12 10.55 -3.19 -1.80
C SER A 12 9.38 -3.27 -2.78
N ASP A 13 9.61 -2.85 -4.03
CA ASP A 13 8.61 -2.94 -5.09
C ASP A 13 8.35 -4.39 -5.51
N SER A 14 9.41 -5.20 -5.64
CA SER A 14 9.27 -6.62 -5.94
C SER A 14 8.48 -7.35 -4.85
N LEU A 15 8.79 -7.10 -3.58
CA LEU A 15 8.07 -7.68 -2.45
C LEU A 15 6.60 -7.26 -2.44
N ARG A 16 6.29 -6.00 -2.74
CA ARG A 16 4.90 -5.52 -2.85
C ARG A 16 4.13 -6.29 -3.93
N VAL A 17 4.74 -6.52 -5.09
CA VAL A 17 4.13 -7.31 -6.17
C VAL A 17 3.90 -8.75 -5.75
N VAL A 18 4.86 -9.38 -5.04
CA VAL A 18 4.70 -10.74 -4.51
C VAL A 18 3.52 -10.82 -3.54
N VAL A 19 3.42 -9.89 -2.58
CA VAL A 19 2.31 -9.84 -1.61
C VAL A 19 0.97 -9.64 -2.32
N ASP A 20 0.91 -8.76 -3.33
CA ASP A 20 -0.28 -8.54 -4.13
C ASP A 20 -0.68 -9.80 -4.93
N ALA A 21 0.28 -10.53 -5.49
CA ALA A 21 0.02 -11.79 -6.18
C ALA A 21 -0.52 -12.87 -5.22
N MET A 22 0.05 -13.00 -4.02
CA MET A 22 -0.44 -13.91 -2.98
C MET A 22 -1.87 -13.57 -2.56
N ARG A 23 -2.17 -12.28 -2.40
CA ARG A 23 -3.52 -11.78 -2.10
C ARG A 23 -4.53 -12.19 -3.18
N LEU A 24 -4.18 -11.99 -4.45
CA LEU A 24 -5.04 -12.34 -5.59
C LEU A 24 -5.22 -13.85 -5.74
N ALA A 25 -4.16 -14.63 -5.51
CA ALA A 25 -4.22 -16.09 -5.53
C ALA A 25 -5.15 -16.63 -4.43
N ALA A 26 -5.07 -16.09 -3.22
CA ALA A 26 -5.97 -16.44 -2.13
C ALA A 26 -7.42 -16.03 -2.44
N ALA A 27 -7.63 -14.83 -3.01
CA ALA A 27 -8.96 -14.37 -3.42
C ALA A 27 -9.61 -15.29 -4.46
N LYS A 28 -8.84 -15.78 -5.44
CA LYS A 28 -9.31 -16.75 -6.45
C LYS A 28 -9.73 -18.09 -5.83
N LYS A 29 -9.12 -18.48 -4.71
CA LYS A 29 -9.43 -19.69 -3.95
C LYS A 29 -10.47 -19.46 -2.84
N GLU A 30 -11.00 -18.24 -2.73
CA GLU A 30 -11.88 -17.83 -1.63
C GLU A 30 -11.27 -17.95 -0.22
N GLU A 31 -9.95 -17.90 -0.13
CA GLU A 31 -9.19 -18.04 1.11
C GLU A 31 -8.85 -16.67 1.71
N LYS A 32 -8.54 -16.67 3.01
CA LYS A 32 -7.95 -15.48 3.64
C LYS A 32 -6.49 -15.34 3.21
N PRO A 33 -6.04 -14.14 2.78
CA PRO A 33 -4.67 -13.90 2.36
C PRO A 33 -3.69 -13.76 3.55
N ASP A 34 -3.77 -14.65 4.54
CA ASP A 34 -3.02 -14.54 5.80
C ASP A 34 -1.50 -14.71 5.58
N GLU A 35 -1.09 -15.54 4.62
CA GLU A 35 0.31 -15.69 4.24
C GLU A 35 0.89 -14.40 3.64
N ALA A 36 0.09 -13.66 2.86
CA ALA A 36 0.49 -12.38 2.28
C ALA A 36 0.73 -11.33 3.40
N LEU A 37 -0.14 -11.32 4.42
CA LEU A 37 0.04 -10.46 5.60
C LEU A 37 1.27 -10.87 6.41
N ARG A 38 1.51 -12.17 6.58
CA ARG A 38 2.68 -12.67 7.30
C ARG A 38 3.97 -12.20 6.64
N LEU A 39 4.10 -12.42 5.33
CA LEU A 39 5.28 -11.97 4.56
C LEU A 39 5.50 -10.46 4.67
N ALA A 40 4.44 -9.66 4.44
CA ALA A 40 4.55 -8.20 4.53
C ALA A 40 4.91 -7.72 5.95
N SER A 41 4.43 -8.41 6.99
CA SER A 41 4.75 -8.08 8.39
C SER A 41 6.21 -8.38 8.73
N GLU A 42 6.72 -9.54 8.30
CA GLU A 42 8.12 -9.94 8.51
C GLU A 42 9.09 -8.98 7.82
N GLU A 43 8.80 -8.60 6.57
CA GLU A 43 9.63 -7.66 5.83
C GLU A 43 9.51 -6.22 6.36
N LEU A 44 8.33 -5.81 6.85
CA LEU A 44 8.17 -4.52 7.53
C LEU A 44 9.06 -4.41 8.78
N VAL A 45 9.18 -5.47 9.59
CA VAL A 45 10.07 -5.50 10.75
C VAL A 45 11.51 -5.27 10.31
N TRP A 46 11.96 -6.01 9.30
CA TRP A 46 13.30 -5.86 8.76
C TRP A 46 13.56 -4.44 8.24
N PHE A 47 12.66 -3.87 7.43
CA PHE A 47 12.82 -2.49 6.94
C PHE A 47 12.80 -1.44 8.07
N ARG A 48 12.10 -1.71 9.19
CA ARG A 48 12.16 -0.85 10.38
C ARG A 48 13.53 -0.93 11.07
N GLU A 49 14.06 -2.12 11.25
CA GLU A 49 15.40 -2.33 11.85
C GLU A 49 16.51 -1.68 11.01
N GLN A 50 16.38 -1.70 9.69
CA GLN A 50 17.33 -1.08 8.77
C GLN A 50 17.06 0.42 8.53
N ASN A 51 16.07 1.02 9.19
CA ASN A 51 15.62 2.41 8.97
C ASN A 51 15.27 2.75 7.51
N GLN A 52 14.84 1.75 6.73
CA GLN A 52 14.53 1.88 5.31
C GLN A 52 13.09 2.36 5.10
N LYS A 53 12.89 3.67 5.12
CA LYS A 53 11.55 4.29 5.03
C LYS A 53 10.72 3.84 3.83
N ARG A 54 11.29 3.82 2.62
CA ARG A 54 10.57 3.42 1.40
C ARG A 54 10.06 1.97 1.49
N GLY A 55 10.91 1.07 2.01
CA GLY A 55 10.54 -0.33 2.23
C GLY A 55 9.42 -0.48 3.26
N GLN A 56 9.47 0.28 4.36
CA GLN A 56 8.39 0.32 5.36
C GLN A 56 7.06 0.75 4.72
N ALA A 57 7.07 1.85 3.95
CA ALA A 57 5.89 2.36 3.27
C ALA A 57 5.33 1.38 2.22
N SER A 58 6.20 0.68 1.50
CA SER A 58 5.82 -0.35 0.52
C SER A 58 5.10 -1.52 1.20
N MET A 59 5.62 -2.02 2.31
CA MET A 59 4.99 -3.12 3.04
C MET A 59 3.67 -2.68 3.69
N LEU A 60 3.61 -1.48 4.26
CA LEU A 60 2.37 -0.92 4.81
C LEU A 60 1.28 -0.78 3.73
N LEU A 61 1.65 -0.30 2.54
CA LEU A 61 0.74 -0.23 1.39
C LEU A 61 0.27 -1.63 0.96
N ALA A 62 1.18 -2.60 0.89
CA ALA A 62 0.84 -3.98 0.54
C ALA A 62 -0.16 -4.58 1.55
N MET A 63 0.08 -4.41 2.86
CA MET A 63 -0.84 -4.85 3.91
C MET A 63 -2.21 -4.17 3.80
N ALA A 64 -2.23 -2.87 3.49
CA ALA A 64 -3.49 -2.14 3.27
C ALA A 64 -4.28 -2.70 2.08
N ARG A 65 -3.63 -3.04 0.96
CA ARG A 65 -4.27 -3.74 -0.17
C ARG A 65 -4.78 -5.12 0.22
N VAL A 66 -4.02 -5.87 1.03
CA VAL A 66 -4.51 -7.16 1.55
C VAL A 66 -5.82 -6.99 2.32
N ASN A 67 -5.95 -5.88 3.05
CA ASN A 67 -7.16 -5.53 3.79
C ASN A 67 -8.36 -5.11 2.93
N THR A 68 -8.20 -4.87 1.63
CA THR A 68 -9.33 -4.65 0.71
C THR A 68 -9.97 -5.94 0.20
N SER A 69 -9.37 -7.11 0.47
CA SER A 69 -9.86 -8.41 0.00
C SER A 69 -11.26 -8.75 0.55
N GLY A 70 -12.08 -9.42 -0.27
CA GLY A 70 -13.49 -9.70 0.02
C GLY A 70 -13.74 -10.52 1.30
N LYS A 71 -12.79 -11.37 1.71
CA LYS A 71 -12.90 -12.21 2.92
C LYS A 71 -12.45 -11.48 4.22
N ARG A 72 -12.05 -10.21 4.14
CA ARG A 72 -11.66 -9.39 5.31
C ARG A 72 -12.89 -8.77 5.98
N GLY A 73 -12.84 -8.60 7.30
CA GLY A 73 -13.91 -7.96 8.08
C GLY A 73 -13.77 -6.43 8.18
N ILE A 74 -14.67 -5.78 8.90
CA ILE A 74 -14.59 -4.32 9.17
C ILE A 74 -13.32 -3.99 9.97
N LYS A 75 -13.02 -4.76 11.02
CA LYS A 75 -11.82 -4.57 11.86
C LYS A 75 -10.52 -4.64 11.06
N ASP A 76 -10.48 -5.55 10.09
CA ASP A 76 -9.34 -5.72 9.19
C ASP A 76 -9.17 -4.51 8.26
N ARG A 77 -10.29 -3.97 7.74
CA ARG A 77 -10.29 -2.78 6.89
C ARG A 77 -9.89 -1.54 7.66
N ASP A 78 -10.33 -1.38 8.91
CA ASP A 78 -9.87 -0.30 9.79
C ASP A 78 -8.36 -0.37 10.03
N GLN A 79 -7.82 -1.59 10.18
CA GLN A 79 -6.37 -1.80 10.24
C GLN A 79 -5.70 -1.40 8.92
N GLY A 80 -6.29 -1.76 7.78
CA GLY A 80 -5.83 -1.32 6.46
C GLY A 80 -5.80 0.20 6.32
N VAL A 81 -6.81 0.92 6.83
CA VAL A 81 -6.84 2.39 6.81
C VAL A 81 -5.69 2.97 7.62
N ARG A 82 -5.39 2.41 8.80
CA ARG A 82 -4.24 2.84 9.63
C ARG A 82 -2.92 2.63 8.89
N GLN A 83 -2.73 1.45 8.29
CA GLN A 83 -1.52 1.10 7.54
C GLN A 83 -1.33 2.01 6.32
N ALA A 84 -2.39 2.26 5.55
CA ALA A 84 -2.33 3.15 4.41
C ALA A 84 -2.05 4.61 4.83
N LYS A 85 -2.62 5.09 5.94
CA LYS A 85 -2.28 6.42 6.48
C LYS A 85 -0.81 6.54 6.90
N GLU A 86 -0.26 5.49 7.51
CA GLU A 86 1.17 5.44 7.85
C GLU A 86 2.05 5.45 6.60
N ALA A 87 1.72 4.62 5.59
CA ALA A 87 2.41 4.62 4.30
C ALA A 87 2.36 5.98 3.60
N LEU A 88 1.18 6.63 3.58
CA LEU A 88 1.00 7.95 2.99
C LEU A 88 1.88 9.01 3.64
N LYS A 89 1.99 8.98 4.97
CA LYS A 89 2.88 9.89 5.71
C LYS A 89 4.33 9.69 5.26
N ILE A 90 4.78 8.45 5.16
CA ILE A 90 6.16 8.16 4.76
C ILE A 90 6.43 8.57 3.32
N TYR A 91 5.55 8.25 2.37
CA TYR A 91 5.76 8.67 0.97
C TYR A 91 5.74 10.19 0.80
N ARG A 92 4.96 10.92 1.61
CA ARG A 92 5.03 12.39 1.70
C ARG A 92 6.37 12.89 2.20
N GLU A 93 6.91 12.28 3.26
CA GLU A 93 8.25 12.62 3.78
C GLU A 93 9.34 12.36 2.73
N LEU A 94 9.15 11.34 1.89
CA LEU A 94 10.06 11.00 0.78
C LEU A 94 9.80 11.81 -0.49
N SER A 95 8.75 12.64 -0.53
CA SER A 95 8.30 13.35 -1.73
C SER A 95 8.03 12.44 -2.93
N ASP A 96 7.62 11.18 -2.69
CA ASP A 96 7.27 10.23 -3.74
C ASP A 96 5.79 10.40 -4.14
N LYS A 97 5.56 11.33 -5.07
CA LYS A 97 4.21 11.66 -5.57
C LYS A 97 3.49 10.47 -6.22
N PRO A 98 4.11 9.68 -7.11
CA PRO A 98 3.45 8.49 -7.67
C PRO A 98 2.93 7.53 -6.58
N MET A 99 3.72 7.28 -5.55
CA MET A 99 3.32 6.39 -4.47
C MET A 99 2.33 7.04 -3.50
N GLU A 100 2.37 8.36 -3.27
CA GLU A 100 1.29 9.08 -2.58
C GLU A 100 -0.07 8.84 -3.26
N GLY A 101 -0.14 9.00 -4.59
CA GLY A 101 -1.34 8.76 -5.38
C GLY A 101 -1.82 7.30 -5.26
N ALA A 102 -0.90 6.34 -5.37
CA ALA A 102 -1.22 4.91 -5.22
C ALA A 102 -1.80 4.57 -3.84
N VAL A 103 -1.26 5.15 -2.76
CA VAL A 103 -1.79 4.96 -1.40
C VAL A 103 -3.17 5.60 -1.24
N LEU A 104 -3.39 6.78 -1.82
CA LEU A 104 -4.69 7.46 -1.78
C LEU A 104 -5.79 6.66 -2.47
N LEU A 105 -5.49 5.98 -3.57
CA LEU A 105 -6.44 5.05 -4.20
C LEU A 105 -6.81 3.89 -3.27
N VAL A 106 -5.83 3.29 -2.59
CA VAL A 106 -6.08 2.20 -1.63
C VAL A 106 -6.89 2.70 -0.42
N LEU A 107 -6.63 3.92 0.06
CA LEU A 107 -7.46 4.55 1.09
C LEU A 107 -8.91 4.74 0.60
N GLY A 108 -9.09 5.19 -0.63
CA GLY A 108 -10.41 5.31 -1.26
C GLY A 108 -11.19 4.00 -1.24
N GLU A 109 -10.56 2.91 -1.68
CA GLU A 109 -11.15 1.56 -1.65
C GLU A 109 -11.51 1.13 -0.23
N LEU A 110 -10.60 1.28 0.73
CA LEU A 110 -10.84 0.92 2.11
C LEU A 110 -12.00 1.71 2.72
N TYR A 111 -12.07 3.01 2.45
CA TYR A 111 -13.15 3.87 2.90
C TYR A 111 -14.52 3.48 2.33
N VAL A 112 -14.58 3.06 1.06
CA VAL A 112 -15.80 2.49 0.48
C VAL A 112 -16.29 1.29 1.29
N TYR A 113 -15.39 0.37 1.63
CA TYR A 113 -15.78 -0.83 2.37
C TYR A 113 -16.19 -0.56 3.83
N VAL A 114 -15.63 0.47 4.48
CA VAL A 114 -16.08 0.89 5.82
C VAL A 114 -17.21 1.92 5.78
N LYS A 115 -17.78 2.19 4.59
CA LYS A 115 -18.91 3.10 4.35
C LYS A 115 -18.61 4.58 4.68
N SER A 116 -17.35 4.97 4.64
CA SER A 116 -16.85 6.35 4.77
C SER A 116 -16.78 7.02 3.40
N PHE A 117 -17.92 7.24 2.75
CA PHE A 117 -17.95 7.65 1.34
C PHE A 117 -17.37 9.04 1.07
N GLN A 118 -17.50 9.99 2.01
CA GLN A 118 -16.93 11.33 1.85
C GLN A 118 -15.40 11.29 1.87
N GLU A 119 -14.82 10.49 2.77
CA GLU A 119 -13.40 10.26 2.84
C GLU A 119 -12.88 9.49 1.62
N ALA A 120 -13.66 8.56 1.08
CA ALA A 120 -13.34 7.87 -0.17
C ALA A 120 -13.22 8.84 -1.35
N ILE A 121 -14.22 9.71 -1.54
CA ILE A 121 -14.22 10.74 -2.59
C ILE A 121 -13.04 11.70 -2.40
N GLY A 122 -12.81 12.16 -1.17
CA GLY A 122 -11.69 13.05 -0.85
C GLY A 122 -10.33 12.40 -1.12
N ALA A 123 -10.18 11.09 -0.91
CA ALA A 123 -8.94 10.38 -1.22
C ALA A 123 -8.75 10.23 -2.74
N ALA A 124 -9.81 9.86 -3.48
CA ALA A 124 -9.76 9.74 -4.94
C ALA A 124 -9.44 11.08 -5.63
N ASN A 125 -10.06 12.18 -5.22
CA ASN A 125 -9.79 13.51 -5.79
C ASN A 125 -8.34 13.96 -5.54
N LYS A 126 -7.78 13.63 -4.37
CA LYS A 126 -6.36 13.92 -4.09
C LYS A 126 -5.42 13.06 -4.94
N ALA A 127 -5.78 11.80 -5.20
CA ALA A 127 -5.00 10.95 -6.09
C ALA A 127 -5.04 11.49 -7.53
N LEU A 128 -6.22 11.89 -8.00
CA LEU A 128 -6.40 12.48 -9.32
C LEU A 128 -5.52 13.72 -9.52
N ALA A 129 -5.58 14.69 -8.60
CA ALA A 129 -4.76 15.89 -8.69
C ALA A 129 -3.26 15.59 -8.77
N ILE A 130 -2.77 14.61 -8.00
CA ILE A 130 -1.36 14.18 -8.06
C ILE A 130 -0.98 13.62 -9.44
N PHE A 131 -1.88 12.88 -10.08
CA PHE A 131 -1.61 12.29 -11.38
C PHE A 131 -1.74 13.32 -12.51
N GLU A 132 -2.67 14.27 -12.41
CA GLU A 132 -2.79 15.40 -13.34
C GLU A 132 -1.53 16.27 -13.31
N ASP A 133 -1.05 16.67 -12.13
CA ASP A 133 0.20 17.44 -11.98
C ASP A 133 1.42 16.72 -12.61
N ALA A 134 1.43 15.38 -12.57
CA ALA A 134 2.48 14.56 -13.15
C ALA A 134 2.39 14.44 -14.69
N GLU A 135 1.21 14.61 -15.28
CA GLU A 135 1.00 14.64 -16.73
C GLU A 135 1.35 16.01 -17.31
N ASP A 136 0.95 17.09 -16.64
CA ASP A 136 1.28 18.46 -17.05
C ASP A 136 2.79 18.68 -17.05
N SER A 137 3.50 18.25 -15.99
CA SER A 137 4.96 18.37 -15.90
C SER A 137 5.77 17.52 -16.90
N ARG A 138 5.15 16.56 -17.60
CA ARG A 138 5.78 15.80 -18.69
C ARG A 138 5.56 16.42 -20.07
N SER A 139 4.60 17.34 -20.16
CA SER A 139 4.19 17.98 -21.41
C SER A 139 4.89 19.33 -21.65
N GLU A 140 5.62 19.83 -20.66
CA GLU A 140 6.50 21.01 -20.71
C GLU A 140 7.97 20.64 -21.02
#